data_AF-V7IHI2-F1
#
_entry.id   AF-V7IHI2-F1
#
_cell.length_a   1.000
_cell.length_b   1.000
_cell.length_c   1.000
_cell.angle_alpha   90.00
_cell.angle_beta   90.00
_cell.angle_gamma   90.00
#
_symmetry.space_group_name_H-M   'P 1'
#
loop_
_entity.id
_entity.type
_entity.pdbx_description
1 polymer ?
#
loop_
_entity_poly.entity_id
_entity_poly.type
_entity_poly.pdbx_seq_one_letter_code
_entity_poly.pdbx_strand_id
1 'polypeptide(L)'
;MSVWSLINEGVELFKNKKFDEAIEKLNQALDGIEDKDSQIQEQNDIQFFLGRCYLEQAMKAQGKESKQLFGQAVEHFQQSLEFAKQLEDKKNRFKKQYYVQHWLGYCYFEQALKAQG
;
A
#
# COMPACT_ATOMS: atom_id res chain seq x y z
N MET A 1 20.53 -0.88 7.48
CA MET A 1 19.24 -0.53 8.10
C MET A 1 18.39 -1.78 8.12
N SER A 2 17.57 -2.01 9.15
CA SER A 2 16.64 -3.13 9.12
C SER A 2 15.43 -2.82 8.24
N VAL A 3 14.78 -3.83 7.66
CA VAL A 3 13.51 -3.69 6.93
C VAL A 3 12.51 -2.89 7.75
N TRP A 4 12.38 -3.21 9.04
CA TRP A 4 11.46 -2.53 9.95
C TRP A 4 11.75 -1.02 10.09
N SER A 5 13.03 -0.63 10.15
CA SER A 5 13.40 0.80 10.22
C SER A 5 13.03 1.56 8.96
N LEU A 6 13.19 0.95 7.79
CA LEU A 6 12.81 1.54 6.50
C LEU A 6 11.30 1.67 6.36
N ILE A 7 10.53 0.66 6.82
CA ILE A 7 9.06 0.73 6.87
C ILE A 7 8.61 1.92 7.70
N ASN A 8 9.13 2.08 8.92
CA ASN A 8 8.74 3.19 9.78
C ASN A 8 9.10 4.55 9.19
N GLU A 9 10.27 4.67 8.57
CA GLU A 9 10.65 5.90 7.86
C GLU A 9 9.67 6.19 6.72
N GLY A 10 9.33 5.20 5.90
CA GLY A 10 8.34 5.32 4.83
C GLY A 10 6.95 5.73 5.35
N VAL A 11 6.52 5.19 6.49
CA VAL A 11 5.25 5.55 7.13
C VAL A 11 5.26 6.99 7.65
N GLU A 12 6.37 7.45 8.24
CA GLU A 12 6.51 8.84 8.68
C GLU A 12 6.53 9.81 7.49
N LEU A 13 7.18 9.46 6.39
CA LEU A 13 7.13 10.24 5.15
C LEU A 13 5.71 10.31 4.58
N PHE A 14 4.99 9.19 4.57
CA PHE A 14 3.58 9.15 4.17
C PHE A 14 2.71 10.10 5.02
N LYS A 15 2.85 10.05 6.36
CA LYS A 15 2.13 10.95 7.28
C LYS A 15 2.42 12.43 7.01
N ASN A 16 3.64 12.73 6.58
CA ASN A 16 4.08 14.07 6.18
C ASN A 16 3.71 14.42 4.72
N LYS A 17 2.89 13.60 4.04
CA LYS A 17 2.45 13.78 2.65
C LYS A 17 3.60 13.79 1.62
N LYS A 18 4.75 13.24 2.00
CA LYS A 18 5.95 13.05 1.17
C LYS A 18 5.88 11.69 0.48
N PHE A 19 4.99 11.59 -0.51
CA PHE A 19 4.58 10.30 -1.07
C PHE A 19 5.67 9.66 -1.93
N ASP A 20 6.42 10.44 -2.70
CA ASP A 20 7.51 9.91 -3.53
C ASP A 20 8.64 9.37 -2.65
N GLU A 21 9.04 10.11 -1.61
CA GLU A 21 10.06 9.63 -0.67
C GLU A 21 9.56 8.42 0.14
N ALA A 22 8.27 8.41 0.51
CA ALA A 22 7.67 7.25 1.17
C ALA A 22 7.73 6.00 0.29
N ILE A 23 7.37 6.12 -1.01
CA ILE A 23 7.44 5.03 -1.97
C ILE A 23 8.88 4.52 -2.11
N GLU A 24 9.86 5.42 -2.22
CA GLU A 24 11.27 5.04 -2.31
C GLU A 24 11.70 4.22 -1.09
N LYS A 25 11.38 4.68 0.12
CA LYS A 25 11.74 3.98 1.36
C LYS A 25 11.03 2.64 1.53
N LEU A 26 9.77 2.56 1.12
CA LEU A 26 9.00 1.32 1.18
C LEU A 26 9.51 0.30 0.16
N ASN A 27 9.94 0.72 -1.03
CA ASN A 27 10.59 -0.16 -2.00
C ASN A 27 11.97 -0.63 -1.50
N GLN A 28 12.76 0.24 -0.89
CA GLN A 28 14.01 -0.17 -0.22
C GLN A 28 13.75 -1.20 0.89
N ALA A 29 12.65 -1.05 1.65
CA ALA A 29 12.26 -2.03 2.65
C ALA A 29 11.89 -3.38 2.00
N LEU A 30 11.20 -3.36 0.86
CA LEU A 30 10.80 -4.55 0.11
C LEU A 30 12.03 -5.30 -0.44
N ASP A 31 12.99 -4.58 -1.00
CA ASP A 31 14.24 -5.14 -1.51
C ASP A 31 15.13 -5.72 -0.40
N GLY A 32 14.97 -5.21 0.83
CA GLY A 32 15.65 -5.70 2.03
C GLY A 32 15.04 -6.97 2.65
N ILE A 33 13.94 -7.51 2.09
CA ILE A 33 13.33 -8.75 2.58
C ILE A 33 14.15 -9.94 2.09
N GLU A 34 14.81 -10.61 3.04
CA GLU A 34 15.66 -11.77 2.77
C GLU A 34 14.84 -13.07 2.74
N ASP A 35 13.84 -13.17 3.62
CA ASP A 35 12.96 -14.34 3.72
C ASP A 35 11.50 -13.93 3.55
N LYS A 36 10.98 -14.22 2.36
CA LYS A 36 9.60 -13.89 1.98
C LYS A 36 8.57 -14.72 2.72
N ASP A 37 8.92 -15.88 3.28
CA ASP A 37 7.96 -16.75 3.95
C ASP A 37 7.79 -16.35 5.42
N SER A 38 8.85 -15.88 6.08
CA SER A 38 8.76 -15.42 7.47
C SER A 38 8.37 -13.94 7.62
N GLN A 39 8.64 -13.10 6.62
CA GLN A 39 8.39 -11.65 6.66
C GLN A 39 7.07 -11.24 6.00
N ILE A 40 6.03 -12.07 6.13
CA ILE A 40 4.70 -11.83 5.53
C ILE A 40 4.05 -10.56 6.12
N GLN A 41 4.30 -10.26 7.39
CA GLN A 41 3.74 -9.06 8.01
C GLN A 41 4.37 -7.78 7.46
N GLU A 42 5.68 -7.76 7.30
CA GLU A 42 6.41 -6.65 6.69
C GLU A 42 5.98 -6.45 5.23
N GLN A 43 5.85 -7.54 4.46
CA GLN A 43 5.31 -7.47 3.09
C GLN A 43 3.89 -6.90 3.06
N ASN A 44 3.01 -7.36 3.96
CA ASN A 44 1.66 -6.84 4.07
C ASN A 44 1.64 -5.32 4.34
N ASP A 45 2.48 -4.86 5.27
CA ASP A 45 2.57 -3.45 5.66
C ASP A 45 3.16 -2.59 4.54
N ILE A 46 4.24 -3.03 3.91
CA ILE A 46 4.85 -2.32 2.77
C ILE A 46 3.84 -2.15 1.65
N GLN A 47 3.20 -3.23 1.23
CA GLN A 47 2.21 -3.22 0.16
C GLN A 47 0.99 -2.34 0.51
N PHE A 48 0.55 -2.38 1.76
CA PHE A 48 -0.53 -1.52 2.23
C PHE A 48 -0.18 -0.03 2.10
N PHE A 49 1.01 0.37 2.53
CA PHE A 49 1.42 1.78 2.48
C PHE A 49 1.79 2.24 1.07
N LEU A 50 2.34 1.38 0.21
CA LEU A 50 2.51 1.69 -1.22
C LEU A 50 1.16 1.96 -1.88
N GLY A 51 0.16 1.09 -1.65
CA GLY A 51 -1.20 1.31 -2.15
C GLY A 51 -1.79 2.64 -1.68
N ARG A 52 -1.56 3.02 -0.41
CA ARG A 52 -1.97 4.32 0.13
C ARG A 52 -1.25 5.50 -0.54
N CYS A 53 0.06 5.41 -0.76
CA CYS A 53 0.81 6.49 -1.43
C CYS A 53 0.28 6.73 -2.85
N TYR A 54 0.12 5.66 -3.64
CA TYR A 54 -0.40 5.77 -5.00
C TYR A 54 -1.84 6.27 -5.06
N LEU A 55 -2.70 5.86 -4.12
CA LEU A 55 -4.06 6.38 -4.03
C LEU A 55 -4.07 7.89 -3.78
N GLU A 56 -3.25 8.39 -2.85
CA GLU A 56 -3.15 9.82 -2.56
C GLU A 56 -2.59 10.62 -3.75
N GLN A 57 -1.64 10.06 -4.50
CA GLN A 57 -1.17 10.67 -5.76
C GLN A 57 -2.26 10.67 -6.83
N ALA A 58 -2.98 9.55 -7.00
CA ALA A 58 -4.09 9.42 -7.95
C ALA A 58 -5.21 10.44 -7.69
N MET A 59 -5.48 10.71 -6.41
CA MET A 59 -6.45 11.72 -5.97
C MET A 59 -6.10 13.13 -6.43
N LYS A 60 -4.80 13.46 -6.51
CA LYS A 60 -4.29 14.78 -6.94
C LYS A 60 -4.12 14.88 -8.45
N ALA A 61 -3.79 13.78 -9.12
CA ALA A 61 -3.59 13.74 -10.56
C ALA A 61 -4.92 13.86 -11.34
N GLN A 62 -4.80 14.14 -12.64
CA GLN A 62 -5.92 14.25 -13.59
C GLN A 62 -5.71 13.35 -14.81
N GLY A 63 -6.82 13.04 -15.49
CA GLY A 63 -6.81 12.31 -16.76
C GLY A 63 -6.09 10.96 -16.70
N LYS A 64 -5.22 10.72 -17.70
CA LYS A 64 -4.53 9.42 -17.87
C LYS A 64 -3.61 9.06 -16.71
N GLU A 65 -2.92 10.05 -16.14
CA GLU A 65 -2.01 9.85 -15.02
C GLU A 65 -2.76 9.37 -13.79
N SER A 66 -3.87 10.02 -13.43
CA SER A 66 -4.74 9.59 -12.33
C SER A 66 -5.20 8.15 -12.50
N LYS A 67 -5.63 7.77 -13.70
CA LYS A 67 -6.06 6.39 -14.01
C LYS A 67 -4.94 5.37 -13.81
N GLN A 68 -3.71 5.70 -14.20
CA GLN A 68 -2.55 4.83 -14.01
C GLN A 68 -2.22 4.66 -12.52
N LEU A 69 -2.20 5.76 -11.77
CA LEU A 69 -1.92 5.75 -10.33
C LEU A 69 -2.97 4.95 -9.54
N PHE A 70 -4.26 5.04 -9.90
CA PHE A 70 -5.29 4.17 -9.34
C PHE A 70 -5.02 2.69 -9.63
N GLY A 71 -4.55 2.36 -10.83
CA GLY A 71 -4.15 0.99 -11.18
C GLY A 71 -3.06 0.48 -10.24
N GLN A 72 -2.03 1.29 -10.00
CA GLN A 72 -0.94 0.94 -9.06
C GLN A 72 -1.46 0.80 -7.63
N ALA A 73 -2.33 1.69 -7.17
CA ALA A 73 -2.94 1.60 -5.85
C ALA A 73 -3.72 0.29 -5.66
N VAL A 74 -4.54 -0.08 -6.66
CA VAL A 74 -5.30 -1.35 -6.64
C VAL A 74 -4.37 -2.55 -6.59
N GLU A 75 -3.32 -2.59 -7.41
CA GLU A 75 -2.36 -3.69 -7.46
C GLU A 75 -1.69 -3.93 -6.10
N HIS A 76 -1.17 -2.87 -5.49
CA HIS A 76 -0.53 -2.95 -4.17
C HIS A 76 -1.52 -3.37 -3.07
N PHE A 77 -2.76 -2.88 -3.10
CA PHE A 77 -3.76 -3.35 -2.14
C PHE A 77 -4.17 -4.81 -2.37
N GLN A 78 -4.22 -5.30 -3.61
CA GLN A 78 -4.47 -6.71 -3.90
C GLN A 78 -3.35 -7.60 -3.34
N GLN A 79 -2.08 -7.22 -3.55
CA GLN A 79 -0.93 -7.91 -2.97
C GLN A 79 -0.98 -7.88 -1.43
N SER A 80 -1.30 -6.72 -0.84
CA SER A 80 -1.49 -6.61 0.61
C SER A 80 -2.58 -7.56 1.11
N LEU A 81 -3.71 -7.69 0.39
CA LEU A 81 -4.79 -8.61 0.74
C LEU A 81 -4.36 -10.08 0.71
N GLU A 82 -3.51 -10.45 -0.25
CA GLU A 82 -2.94 -11.81 -0.35
C GLU A 82 -2.04 -12.13 0.84
N PHE A 83 -1.15 -11.22 1.22
CA PHE A 83 -0.32 -11.40 2.43
C PHE A 83 -1.17 -11.40 3.70
N ALA A 84 -2.18 -10.54 3.79
CA ALA A 84 -3.08 -10.49 4.95
C ALA A 84 -3.79 -11.82 5.20
N LYS A 85 -4.11 -12.59 4.14
CA LYS A 85 -4.73 -13.93 4.25
C LYS A 85 -3.78 -15.00 4.80
N GLN A 86 -2.48 -14.81 4.64
CA GLN A 86 -1.44 -15.76 5.03
C GLN A 86 -0.99 -15.60 6.49
N LEU A 87 -1.22 -14.43 7.11
CA LEU A 87 -0.85 -14.16 8.50
C LEU A 87 -1.39 -15.22 9.48
N GLU A 88 -0.53 -15.81 10.31
CA GLU A 88 -0.90 -16.88 11.26
C GLU A 88 -1.84 -16.38 12.37
N ASP A 89 -1.58 -15.18 12.90
CA ASP A 89 -2.44 -14.60 13.93
C ASP A 89 -3.82 -14.25 13.35
N LYS A 90 -4.82 -15.02 13.77
CA LYS A 90 -6.19 -14.91 13.27
C LYS A 90 -6.75 -13.51 13.45
N LYS A 91 -6.52 -12.86 14.60
CA LYS A 91 -7.07 -11.53 14.89
C LYS A 91 -6.44 -10.47 13.98
N ASN A 92 -5.14 -10.52 13.80
CA ASN A 92 -4.37 -9.63 12.92
C ASN A 92 -4.76 -9.85 11.45
N ARG A 93 -4.85 -11.11 11.01
CA ARG A 93 -5.36 -11.51 9.69
C ARG A 93 -6.69 -10.83 9.37
N PHE A 94 -7.70 -10.98 10.25
CA PHE A 94 -9.01 -10.36 10.03
C PHE A 94 -8.93 -8.82 10.00
N LYS A 95 -8.19 -8.23 10.94
CA LYS A 95 -8.03 -6.78 11.01
C LYS A 95 -7.40 -6.21 9.74
N LYS A 96 -6.31 -6.81 9.25
CA LYS A 96 -5.60 -6.37 8.03
C LYS A 96 -6.47 -6.54 6.79
N GLN A 97 -7.15 -7.68 6.62
CA GLN A 97 -8.08 -7.90 5.51
C GLN A 97 -9.19 -6.85 5.48
N TYR A 98 -9.80 -6.55 6.64
CA TYR A 98 -10.83 -5.52 6.75
C TYR A 98 -10.34 -4.15 6.26
N TYR A 99 -9.17 -3.70 6.74
CA TYR A 99 -8.62 -2.40 6.30
C TYR A 99 -8.28 -2.39 4.81
N VAL A 100 -7.63 -3.43 4.30
CA VAL A 100 -7.28 -3.49 2.88
C VAL A 100 -8.52 -3.49 1.99
N GLN A 101 -9.55 -4.26 2.35
CA GLN A 101 -10.81 -4.29 1.60
C GLN A 101 -11.54 -2.94 1.64
N HIS A 102 -11.53 -2.25 2.78
CA HIS A 102 -12.07 -0.89 2.88
C HIS A 102 -11.36 0.05 1.90
N TRP A 103 -10.02 0.04 1.86
CA TRP A 103 -9.24 0.90 0.97
C TRP A 103 -9.36 0.51 -0.51
N LEU A 104 -9.47 -0.78 -0.84
CA LEU A 104 -9.80 -1.23 -2.20
C LEU A 104 -11.15 -0.71 -2.66
N GLY A 105 -12.18 -0.84 -1.82
CA GLY A 105 -13.51 -0.31 -2.11
C GLY A 105 -13.49 1.20 -2.34
N TYR A 106 -12.78 1.93 -1.48
CA TYR A 106 -12.60 3.38 -1.63
C TYR A 106 -11.84 3.74 -2.91
N CYS A 107 -10.77 2.99 -3.24
CA CYS A 107 -9.99 3.18 -4.46
C CYS A 107 -10.85 3.07 -5.72
N TYR A 108 -11.67 2.01 -5.82
CA TYR A 108 -12.58 1.83 -6.97
C TYR A 108 -13.67 2.89 -7.02
N PHE A 109 -14.20 3.30 -5.86
CA PHE A 109 -15.20 4.37 -5.78
C PHE A 109 -14.65 5.70 -6.32
N GLU A 110 -13.48 6.13 -5.83
CA GLU A 110 -12.83 7.37 -6.26
C GLU A 110 -12.41 7.33 -7.73
N GLN A 111 -11.91 6.19 -8.21
CA GLN A 111 -11.57 6.00 -9.61
C GLN A 111 -12.80 6.16 -10.51
N ALA A 112 -13.96 5.61 -10.10
CA ALA A 112 -15.20 5.73 -10.85
C ALA A 112 -15.73 7.17 -10.89
N LEU A 113 -15.66 7.90 -9.77
CA LEU A 113 -16.04 9.32 -9.73
C LEU A 113 -15.18 10.18 -10.66
N LYS A 114 -13.86 9.98 -10.64
CA LYS A 114 -12.92 10.71 -11.51
C LYS A 114 -13.02 10.35 -12.98
N ALA A 115 -13.56 9.18 -13.33
CA ALA A 115 -13.80 8.80 -14.72
C ALA A 115 -15.07 9.44 -15.31
N GLN A 116 -15.97 9.97 -14.48
CA GLN A 116 -17.22 10.59 -14.89
C GLN A 116 -17.10 12.11 -15.11
N GLY A 117 -15.99 12.73 -14.69
CA GLY A 117 -15.69 14.16 -14.91
C GLY A 117 -14.60 14.35 -15.94
#